data_AF-A0AAD7BQN4-F1
#
_entry.id   AF-A0AAD7BQN4-F1
#
_cell.length_a   1.000
_cell.length_b   1.000
_cell.length_c   1.000
_cell.angle_alpha   90.00
_cell.angle_beta   90.00
_cell.angle_gamma   90.00
#
_symmetry.space_group_name_H-M   'P 1'
#
loop_
_entity.id
_entity.type
_entity.pdbx_description
1 polymer ?
#
loop_
_entity_poly.entity_id
_entity_poly.type
_entity_poly.pdbx_seq_one_letter_code
_entity_poly.pdbx_strand_id
1 'polypeptide(L)'
;MSVAELQARIDSLSADIDRHKKVLQDLERSKSATQRQLNAIRDPVARLPLEISSEIFIQCLSTRPRPGALHAPMILANICTIWTDIALSTPSLWAAIDAD
;
A
#
# COMPACT_ATOMS: atom_id res chain seq x y z
N MET A 1 -36.50 20.94 -33.20
CA MET A 1 -35.29 20.97 -32.37
C MET A 1 -34.11 21.28 -33.26
N SER A 2 -33.40 22.38 -33.02
CA SER A 2 -32.28 22.82 -33.86
C SER A 2 -30.98 22.09 -33.50
N VAL A 3 -30.01 22.09 -34.42
CA VAL A 3 -28.66 21.56 -34.17
C VAL A 3 -28.01 22.26 -32.96
N ALA A 4 -28.27 23.56 -32.78
CA ALA A 4 -27.75 24.33 -31.65
C ALA A 4 -28.32 23.87 -30.30
N GLU A 5 -29.62 23.53 -30.25
CA GLU A 5 -30.25 23.00 -29.03
C GLU A 5 -29.68 21.64 -28.63
N LEU A 6 -29.43 20.77 -29.61
CA LEU A 6 -28.79 19.47 -29.38
C LEU A 6 -27.35 19.63 -28.90
N GLN A 7 -26.60 20.56 -29.48
CA GLN A 7 -25.23 20.84 -29.07
C GLN A 7 -25.17 21.35 -27.63
N ALA A 8 -26.01 22.33 -27.28
CA ALA A 8 -26.09 22.84 -25.91
C ALA A 8 -26.43 21.74 -24.88
N ARG A 9 -27.29 20.79 -25.27
CA ARG A 9 -27.62 19.64 -24.43
C ARG A 9 -26.45 18.67 -24.26
N ILE A 10 -25.69 18.40 -25.31
CA ILE A 10 -24.47 17.59 -25.23
C ILE A 10 -23.45 18.25 -24.29
N ASP A 11 -23.24 19.56 -24.44
CA ASP A 11 -22.28 20.30 -23.63
C ASP A 11 -22.67 20.27 -22.13
N SER A 12 -23.96 20.44 -21.84
CA SER A 12 -24.50 20.30 -20.48
C SER A 12 -24.28 18.89 -19.92
N LEU A 13 -24.58 17.85 -20.70
CA LEU A 13 -24.40 16.46 -20.26
C LEU A 13 -22.92 16.12 -20.05
N SER A 14 -22.02 16.65 -20.87
CA SER A 14 -20.57 16.47 -20.70
C SER A 14 -20.09 17.09 -19.40
N ALA A 15 -20.53 18.32 -19.10
CA ALA A 15 -20.19 18.99 -17.85
C ALA A 15 -20.69 18.21 -16.63
N ASP A 16 -21.90 17.66 -16.70
CA ASP A 16 -22.44 16.81 -15.63
C ASP A 16 -21.65 15.51 -15.47
N ILE A 17 -21.25 14.85 -16.57
CA ILE A 17 -20.40 13.65 -16.54
C ILE A 17 -19.08 13.96 -15.84
N ASP A 18 -18.43 15.06 -16.20
CA ASP A 18 -17.15 15.45 -15.62
C ASP A 18 -17.26 15.76 -14.13
N ARG A 19 -18.36 16.41 -13.73
CA ARG A 19 -18.67 16.63 -12.31
C ARG A 19 -18.82 15.32 -11.54
N HIS A 20 -19.59 14.36 -12.06
CA HIS A 20 -19.80 13.08 -11.38
C HIS A 20 -18.51 12.24 -11.33
N LYS A 21 -17.70 12.26 -12.38
CA LYS A 21 -16.38 11.62 -12.38
C LYS A 21 -15.48 12.17 -11.29
N LYS A 22 -15.49 13.50 -11.06
CA LYS A 22 -14.72 14.12 -9.99
C LYS A 22 -15.17 13.63 -8.61
N VAL A 23 -16.47 13.57 -8.36
CA VAL A 23 -17.02 13.04 -7.10
C VAL A 23 -16.65 11.57 -6.90
N LEU A 24 -16.76 10.74 -7.95
CA LEU A 24 -16.34 9.34 -7.89
C LEU A 24 -14.87 9.20 -7.54
N GLN A 25 -14.00 9.98 -8.19
CA GLN A 25 -12.56 9.96 -7.92
C GLN A 25 -12.26 10.33 -6.45
N ASP A 26 -12.92 11.34 -5.90
CA ASP A 26 -12.72 11.76 -4.52
C ASP A 26 -13.21 10.69 -3.51
N LEU A 27 -14.35 10.06 -3.79
CA LEU A 27 -14.87 8.96 -2.99
C LEU A 27 -13.98 7.71 -3.06
N GLU A 28 -13.45 7.36 -4.24
CA GLU A 28 -12.51 6.25 -4.40
C GLU A 28 -11.21 6.48 -3.64
N ARG A 29 -10.70 7.72 -3.63
CA ARG A 29 -9.54 8.10 -2.81
C ARG A 29 -9.85 7.92 -1.32
N SER A 30 -11.00 8.40 -0.86
CA SER A 30 -11.43 8.28 0.54
C SER A 30 -11.62 6.81 0.95
N LYS A 31 -12.28 6.00 0.10
CA LYS A 31 -12.42 4.56 0.27
C LYS A 31 -11.06 3.88 0.37
N SER A 32 -10.13 4.20 -0.53
CA SER A 32 -8.79 3.60 -0.55
C SER A 32 -7.98 3.98 0.70
N ALA A 33 -8.11 5.20 1.20
CA ALA A 33 -7.50 5.62 2.46
C ALA A 33 -8.06 4.83 3.65
N THR A 34 -9.39 4.72 3.74
CA THR A 34 -10.08 3.97 4.79
C THR A 34 -9.74 2.48 4.75
N GLN A 35 -9.66 1.89 3.55
CA GLN A 35 -9.28 0.50 3.36
C GLN A 35 -7.84 0.24 3.85
N ARG A 36 -6.91 1.17 3.59
CA ARG A 36 -5.54 1.08 4.11
C ARG A 36 -5.51 1.11 5.64
N GLN A 37 -6.29 1.99 6.27
CA GLN A 37 -6.40 2.03 7.73
C GLN A 37 -6.96 0.72 8.30
N LEU A 38 -8.03 0.20 7.70
CA LEU A 38 -8.61 -1.09 8.12
C LEU A 38 -7.60 -2.24 7.98
N ASN A 39 -6.85 -2.27 6.88
CA ASN A 39 -5.83 -3.29 6.67
C ASN A 39 -4.71 -3.19 7.71
N ALA A 40 -4.27 -1.97 8.07
CA ALA A 40 -3.28 -1.77 9.12
C ALA A 40 -3.76 -2.25 10.50
N ILE A 41 -5.05 -2.06 10.83
CA ILE A 41 -5.65 -2.57 12.09
C ILE A 41 -5.77 -4.10 12.07
N ARG A 42 -6.11 -4.67 10.90
CA ARG A 42 -6.25 -6.12 10.73
C ARG A 42 -4.93 -6.86 10.60
N ASP A 43 -3.83 -6.14 10.38
CA ASP A 43 -2.50 -6.71 10.26
C ASP A 43 -2.14 -7.48 11.56
N PRO A 44 -1.99 -8.81 11.50
CA PRO A 44 -1.62 -9.59 12.67
C PRO A 44 -0.30 -9.12 13.30
N VAL A 45 0.67 -8.69 12.48
CA VAL A 45 1.99 -8.25 12.94
C VAL A 45 1.91 -6.96 13.76
N ALA A 46 0.94 -6.08 13.45
CA ALA A 46 0.70 -4.86 14.22
C ALA A 46 0.17 -5.14 15.65
N ARG A 47 -0.31 -6.36 15.92
CA ARG A 47 -0.86 -6.77 17.22
C ARG A 47 0.10 -7.62 18.05
N LEU A 48 1.19 -8.06 17.45
CA LEU A 48 2.20 -8.86 18.13
C LEU A 48 3.20 -7.94 18.86
N PRO A 49 3.78 -8.39 19.98
CA PRO A 49 4.95 -7.72 20.56
C PRO A 49 6.07 -7.61 19.52
N LEU A 50 6.85 -6.53 19.60
CA LEU A 50 7.94 -6.25 18.67
C LEU A 50 8.89 -7.45 18.56
N GLU A 51 9.22 -8.08 19.68
CA GLU A 51 10.13 -9.21 19.77
C GLU A 51 9.64 -10.42 18.96
N ILE A 52 8.33 -10.69 19.00
CA ILE A 52 7.71 -11.80 18.26
C ILE A 52 7.73 -11.51 16.76
N SER A 53 7.41 -10.27 16.37
CA SER A 53 7.45 -9.85 14.97
C SER A 53 8.86 -9.89 14.40
N SER A 54 9.85 -9.40 15.16
CA SER A 54 11.27 -9.46 14.79
C SER A 54 11.75 -10.90 14.62
N GLU A 55 11.37 -11.81 15.53
CA GLU A 55 11.72 -13.23 15.42
C GLU A 55 11.10 -13.87 14.16
N ILE A 56 9.81 -13.62 13.90
CA ILE A 56 9.14 -14.10 12.68
C ILE A 56 9.89 -13.61 11.43
N PHE A 57 10.32 -12.35 11.41
CA PHE A 57 11.06 -11.78 10.27
C PHE A 57 12.42 -12.46 10.08
N ILE A 58 13.14 -12.74 11.16
CA ILE A 58 14.41 -13.48 11.12
C ILE A 58 14.19 -14.89 10.55
N GLN A 59 13.14 -15.59 10.97
CA GLN A 59 12.79 -16.93 10.46
C GLN A 59 12.37 -16.93 8.99
N CYS A 60 12.03 -15.76 8.41
CA CYS A 60 11.72 -15.62 6.99
C CYS A 60 12.96 -15.42 6.11
N LEU A 61 14.15 -15.27 6.69
CA LEU A 61 15.40 -15.19 5.93
C LEU A 61 15.70 -16.51 5.23
N SER A 62 16.12 -16.43 3.97
CA SER A 62 16.65 -17.59 3.26
C SER A 62 18.02 -17.97 3.83
N THR A 63 18.48 -19.20 3.59
CA THR A 63 19.80 -19.68 4.05
C THR A 63 20.97 -18.82 3.52
N ARG A 64 20.78 -18.13 2.40
CA ARG A 64 21.68 -17.11 1.85
C ARG A 64 20.84 -15.91 1.38
N PRO A 65 20.55 -14.95 2.26
CA PRO A 65 19.77 -13.77 1.92
C PRO A 65 20.52 -12.95 0.88
N ARG A 66 19.92 -12.77 -0.29
CA ARG A 66 20.43 -11.87 -1.33
C ARG A 66 19.58 -10.61 -1.37
N PRO A 67 20.18 -9.45 -1.67
CA PRO A 67 19.42 -8.23 -1.92
C PRO A 67 18.45 -8.46 -3.09
N GLY A 68 17.15 -8.23 -2.86
CA GLY A 68 16.16 -8.32 -3.92
C GLY A 68 14.77 -7.94 -3.42
N ALA A 69 14.01 -7.18 -4.21
CA ALA A 69 12.72 -6.61 -3.80
C ALA A 69 11.69 -7.66 -3.31
N LEU A 70 11.80 -8.90 -3.78
CA LEU A 70 10.92 -10.02 -3.42
C LEU A 70 11.52 -10.99 -2.39
N HIS A 71 12.72 -10.70 -1.88
CA HIS A 71 13.40 -11.54 -0.90
C HIS A 71 13.47 -10.84 0.45
N ALA A 72 13.38 -11.61 1.54
CA ALA A 72 13.68 -11.10 2.86
C ALA A 72 15.17 -10.70 2.92
N PRO A 73 15.49 -9.56 3.56
CA PRO A 73 14.59 -8.73 4.35
C PRO A 73 13.89 -7.59 3.60
N MET A 74 14.24 -7.37 2.32
CA MET A 74 13.72 -6.24 1.53
C MET A 74 12.20 -6.29 1.36
N ILE A 75 11.61 -7.46 1.10
CA ILE A 75 10.15 -7.57 0.96
C ILE A 75 9.43 -7.20 2.27
N LEU A 76 9.99 -7.60 3.42
CA LEU A 76 9.43 -7.31 4.74
C LEU A 76 9.44 -5.80 5.01
N ALA A 77 10.52 -5.12 4.63
CA ALA A 77 10.65 -3.67 4.76
C ALA A 77 9.74 -2.85 3.82
N ASN A 78 9.03 -3.49 2.87
CA ASN A 78 8.23 -2.79 1.85
C ASN A 78 6.72 -3.11 1.90
N ILE A 79 6.22 -3.85 2.89
CA ILE A 79 4.80 -4.24 2.96
C ILE A 79 3.90 -3.10 3.45
N CYS A 80 4.21 -2.53 4.61
CA CYS A 80 3.49 -1.40 5.20
C CYS A 80 4.42 -0.68 6.19
N THR A 81 4.03 0.52 6.65
CA THR A 81 4.88 1.32 7.56
C THR A 81 5.25 0.58 8.83
N ILE A 82 4.33 -0.21 9.40
CA ILE A 82 4.59 -0.99 10.62
C ILE A 82 5.66 -2.05 10.39
N TRP A 83 5.57 -2.80 9.28
CA TRP A 83 6.58 -3.81 8.95
C TRP A 83 7.92 -3.17 8.61
N THR A 84 7.90 -2.02 7.92
CA THR A 84 9.11 -1.23 7.65
C THR A 84 9.80 -0.84 8.95
N ASP A 85 9.05 -0.28 9.92
CA ASP A 85 9.59 0.15 11.21
C ASP A 85 10.19 -1.02 11.98
N ILE A 86 9.50 -2.17 12.03
CA ILE A 86 9.99 -3.39 12.68
C ILE A 86 11.26 -3.90 12.00
N ALA A 87 11.25 -4.00 10.67
CA ALA A 87 12.40 -4.50 9.90
C ALA A 87 13.62 -3.60 10.10
N LEU A 88 13.47 -2.29 10.01
CA LEU A 88 14.56 -1.33 10.22
C LEU A 88 15.06 -1.31 11.67
N SER A 89 14.17 -1.57 12.64
CA SER A 89 14.52 -1.65 14.07
C SER A 89 15.10 -3.00 14.49
N THR A 90 15.28 -3.95 13.56
CA THR A 90 15.80 -5.30 13.83
C THR A 90 17.17 -5.48 13.15
N PRO A 91 18.30 -5.08 13.77
CA PRO A 91 19.63 -5.15 13.14
C PRO A 91 20.06 -6.55 12.68
N SER A 92 19.67 -7.59 13.42
CA SER A 92 19.95 -8.99 13.09
C SER A 92 19.38 -9.42 11.74
N LEU A 93 18.29 -8.80 11.31
CA LEU A 93 17.65 -9.04 10.02
C LEU A 93 18.55 -8.62 8.84
N TRP A 94 19.38 -7.60 9.03
CA TRP A 94 20.26 -7.03 8.01
C TRP A 94 21.68 -7.60 8.08
N ALA A 95 22.11 -8.09 9.24
CA ALA A 95 23.42 -8.71 9.44
C ALA A 95 23.62 -10.00 8.61
N ALA A 96 22.53 -10.61 8.13
CA ALA A 96 22.56 -11.84 7.35
C ALA A 96 22.64 -11.62 5.83
N ILE A 97 22.58 -10.36 5.35
CA ILE A 97 22.64 -10.08 3.91
C ILE A 97 24.08 -10.21 3.41
N ASP A 98 24.27 -11.06 2.40
CA ASP A 98 25.55 -11.19 1.71
C ASP A 98 25.61 -10.22 0.54
N ALA A 99 26.69 -9.45 0.42
CA ALA A 99 26.85 -8.36 -0.55
C ALA A 99 27.78 -8.72 -1.73
N ASP A 100 27.96 -10.02 -1.98
CA ASP A 100 28.73 -10.58 -3.10
C ASP A 100 28.30 -10.06 -4.49
#